data_AF-A0A931IWI1-F1
#
_entry.id   AF-A0A931IWI1-F1
#
_cell.length_a   1.000
_cell.length_b   1.000
_cell.length_c   1.000
_cell.angle_alpha   90.00
_cell.angle_beta   90.00
_cell.angle_gamma   90.00
#
_symmetry.space_group_name_H-M   'P 1'
#
loop_
_entity.id
_entity.type
_entity.pdbx_description
1 polymer ?
#
loop_
_entity_poly.entity_id
_entity_poly.type
_entity_poly.pdbx_seq_one_letter_code
_entity_poly.pdbx_strand_id
1 'polypeptide(L)'
;MPFRPLPLPPSVSGRLWLYSMPGRLEPWSDFEQLAQAAGLTRIVCLTPWSELLYFAPAYAAAVEAGPPWVWQALPMADFGLHAQAKTYREGVATVVRALQAGESVLLHCAAGIGRTGTTAACVLKSLGLSSEAACAQVSAAGSNPQSALQSGWIEAF
;
A
#
# COMPACT_ATOMS: atom_id res chain seq x y z
N MET A 1 -1.11 -15.17 4.86
CA MET A 1 -1.91 -14.46 5.90
C MET A 1 -3.08 -13.77 5.19
N PRO A 2 -4.20 -13.45 5.85
CA PRO A 2 -5.25 -12.69 5.16
C PRO A 2 -4.81 -11.24 4.91
N PHE A 3 -5.38 -10.60 3.90
CA PHE A 3 -5.27 -9.15 3.75
C PHE A 3 -5.91 -8.45 4.95
N ARG A 4 -5.29 -7.37 5.41
CA ARG A 4 -5.81 -6.57 6.51
C ARG A 4 -6.64 -5.42 5.93
N PRO A 5 -7.97 -5.37 6.14
CA PRO A 5 -8.77 -4.27 5.66
C PRO A 5 -8.42 -3.00 6.45
N LEU A 6 -8.28 -1.88 5.74
CA LEU A 6 -8.22 -0.56 6.35
C LEU A 6 -9.56 0.15 6.13
N PRO A 7 -10.34 0.41 7.19
CA PRO A 7 -11.59 1.14 7.07
C PRO A 7 -11.39 2.51 6.39
N LEU A 8 -12.25 2.83 5.44
CA LEU A 8 -12.26 4.12 4.74
C LEU A 8 -13.46 4.96 5.21
N PRO A 9 -13.44 6.28 4.99
CA PRO A 9 -14.61 7.12 5.24
C PRO A 9 -15.86 6.60 4.49
N PRO A 10 -17.07 6.74 5.06
CA PRO A 10 -18.30 6.24 4.43
C PRO A 10 -18.59 6.80 3.03
N SER A 11 -17.99 7.94 2.67
CA SER A 11 -18.11 8.56 1.35
C SER A 11 -17.28 7.89 0.26
N VAL A 12 -16.41 6.94 0.61
CA VAL A 12 -15.50 6.25 -0.30
C VAL A 12 -16.05 4.84 -0.57
N SER A 13 -16.32 4.53 -1.83
CA SER A 13 -16.93 3.26 -2.25
C SER A 13 -15.93 2.11 -2.44
N GLY A 14 -14.65 2.43 -2.58
CA GLY A 14 -13.57 1.46 -2.77
C GLY A 14 -13.16 0.74 -1.50
N ARG A 15 -12.14 -0.13 -1.63
CA ARG A 15 -11.60 -0.92 -0.54
C ARG A 15 -10.09 -0.78 -0.49
N LEU A 16 -9.54 -0.63 0.71
CA LEU A 16 -8.10 -0.52 0.92
C LEU A 16 -7.60 -1.68 1.78
N TRP A 17 -6.59 -2.38 1.29
CA TRP A 17 -5.99 -3.55 1.93
C TRP A 17 -4.52 -3.29 2.24
N LEU A 18 -4.05 -3.76 3.40
CA LEU A 18 -2.66 -3.72 3.80
C LEU A 18 -2.09 -5.14 3.84
N TYR A 19 -0.91 -5.35 3.24
CA TYR A 19 -0.31 -6.68 3.20
C TYR A 19 1.23 -6.67 3.13
N SER A 20 1.84 -7.80 3.45
CA SER A 20 3.26 -8.06 3.16
C SER A 20 3.49 -8.20 1.65
N MET A 21 4.76 -8.23 1.24
CA MET A 21 5.10 -8.44 -0.17
C MET A 21 4.48 -9.74 -0.70
N PRO A 22 3.65 -9.68 -1.74
CA PRO A 22 3.10 -10.85 -2.40
C PRO A 22 4.18 -11.86 -2.79
N GLY A 23 4.00 -13.13 -2.45
CA GLY A 23 4.93 -14.20 -2.82
C GLY A 23 6.21 -14.26 -1.98
N ARG A 24 6.35 -13.42 -0.94
CA ARG A 24 7.52 -13.43 -0.05
C ARG A 24 7.37 -14.38 1.14
N LEU A 25 6.23 -14.29 1.84
CA LEU A 25 5.94 -15.08 3.05
C LEU A 25 4.92 -16.19 2.78
N GLU A 26 4.44 -16.27 1.55
CA GLU A 26 3.52 -17.27 1.05
C GLU A 26 3.89 -17.65 -0.39
N PRO A 27 3.47 -18.83 -0.88
CA PRO A 27 3.50 -19.13 -2.31
C PRO A 27 2.74 -18.10 -3.14
N TRP A 28 3.24 -17.79 -4.34
CA TRP A 28 2.57 -16.86 -5.26
C TRP A 28 1.11 -17.26 -5.57
N SER A 29 0.85 -18.56 -5.73
CA SER A 29 -0.50 -19.08 -5.97
C SER A 29 -1.50 -18.77 -4.86
N ASP A 30 -1.03 -18.67 -3.62
CA ASP A 30 -1.89 -18.36 -2.47
C ASP A 30 -2.25 -16.87 -2.49
N PHE A 31 -1.30 -16.02 -2.87
CA PHE A 31 -1.57 -14.60 -3.12
C PHE A 31 -2.58 -14.41 -4.25
N GLU A 32 -2.45 -15.13 -5.36
CA GLU A 32 -3.38 -15.01 -6.51
C GLU A 32 -4.82 -15.33 -6.10
N GLN A 33 -5.02 -16.38 -5.30
CA GLN A 33 -6.33 -16.73 -4.76
C GLN A 33 -6.90 -15.62 -3.86
N LEU A 34 -6.08 -15.04 -2.99
CA LEU A 34 -6.47 -13.91 -2.14
C LEU A 34 -6.80 -12.66 -2.97
N ALA A 35 -5.99 -12.36 -3.98
CA ALA A 35 -6.20 -11.25 -4.89
C ALA A 35 -7.53 -11.36 -5.65
N GLN A 36 -7.83 -12.57 -6.15
CA GLN A 36 -9.09 -12.88 -6.80
C GLN A 36 -10.28 -12.75 -5.84
N ALA A 37 -10.19 -13.34 -4.65
CA ALA A 37 -11.26 -13.30 -3.65
C ALA A 37 -11.56 -11.87 -3.16
N ALA A 38 -10.53 -11.05 -3.01
CA ALA A 38 -10.68 -9.63 -2.65
C ALA A 38 -11.11 -8.75 -3.84
N GLY A 39 -11.14 -9.30 -5.06
CA GLY A 39 -11.42 -8.59 -6.30
C GLY A 39 -10.46 -7.41 -6.49
N LEU A 40 -9.16 -7.63 -6.27
CA LEU A 40 -8.14 -6.59 -6.39
C LEU A 40 -8.11 -6.05 -7.83
N THR A 41 -8.18 -4.73 -7.95
CA THR A 41 -8.05 -4.03 -9.23
C THR A 41 -6.73 -3.27 -9.33
N ARG A 42 -6.07 -3.02 -8.18
CA ARG A 42 -4.80 -2.29 -8.11
C ARG A 42 -3.90 -2.81 -7.00
N ILE A 43 -2.61 -2.89 -7.29
CA ILE A 43 -1.56 -3.14 -6.30
C ILE A 43 -0.54 -2.00 -6.34
N VAL A 44 -0.27 -1.41 -5.18
CA VAL A 44 0.73 -0.37 -4.99
C VAL A 44 1.95 -0.97 -4.30
N CYS A 45 3.07 -0.99 -5.01
CA CYS A 45 4.34 -1.50 -4.54
C CYS A 45 5.20 -0.37 -3.96
N LEU A 46 5.40 -0.41 -2.64
CA LEU A 46 6.21 0.57 -1.91
C LEU A 46 7.68 0.17 -1.77
N THR A 47 8.06 -1.00 -2.24
CA THR A 47 9.46 -1.44 -2.28
C THR A 47 10.11 -1.05 -3.61
N PRO A 48 11.40 -0.66 -3.61
CA PRO A 48 12.19 -0.60 -4.83
C PRO A 48 12.12 -1.91 -5.63
N TRP A 49 12.25 -1.81 -6.95
CA TRP A 49 12.22 -2.96 -7.85
C TRP A 49 13.27 -4.02 -7.51
N SER A 50 14.46 -3.61 -7.07
CA SER A 50 15.52 -4.52 -6.63
C SER A 50 15.14 -5.35 -5.41
N GLU A 51 14.44 -4.78 -4.42
CA GLU A 51 13.92 -5.53 -3.28
C GLU A 51 12.88 -6.55 -3.75
N LEU A 52 12.00 -6.16 -4.67
CA LEU A 52 10.97 -7.04 -5.21
C LEU A 52 11.57 -8.23 -5.96
N LEU A 53 12.52 -8.00 -6.87
CA LEU A 53 13.22 -9.06 -7.61
C LEU A 53 13.93 -10.04 -6.66
N TYR A 54 14.52 -9.53 -5.59
CA TYR A 54 15.28 -10.36 -4.63
C TYR A 54 14.36 -11.21 -3.74
N PHE A 55 13.29 -10.62 -3.20
CA PHE A 55 12.46 -11.29 -2.19
C PHE A 55 11.25 -12.04 -2.78
N ALA A 56 10.77 -11.66 -3.96
CA ALA A 56 9.59 -12.26 -4.59
C ALA A 56 9.73 -12.32 -6.12
N PRO A 57 10.65 -13.14 -6.65
CA PRO A 57 10.92 -13.23 -8.09
C PRO A 57 9.71 -13.67 -8.91
N ALA A 58 8.83 -14.53 -8.36
CA ALA A 58 7.59 -14.93 -9.04
C ALA A 58 6.61 -13.75 -9.20
N TYR A 59 6.50 -12.90 -8.17
CA TYR A 59 5.69 -11.69 -8.26
C TYR A 59 6.30 -10.69 -9.25
N ALA A 60 7.62 -10.51 -9.25
CA ALA A 60 8.29 -9.66 -10.23
C ALA A 60 8.03 -10.12 -11.67
N ALA A 61 8.14 -11.43 -11.94
CA ALA A 61 7.84 -12.02 -13.24
C ALA A 61 6.37 -11.80 -13.64
N ALA A 62 5.43 -11.92 -12.70
CA ALA A 62 4.01 -11.65 -12.96
C ALA A 62 3.74 -10.18 -13.30
N VAL A 63 4.46 -9.23 -12.69
CA VAL A 63 4.38 -7.81 -13.04
C VAL A 63 4.89 -7.55 -14.45
N GLU A 64 6.03 -8.14 -14.81
CA GLU A 64 6.60 -8.02 -16.16
C GLU A 64 5.71 -8.65 -17.25
N ALA A 65 5.00 -9.73 -16.91
CA ALA A 65 4.08 -10.41 -17.81
C ALA A 65 2.76 -9.65 -18.06
N GLY A 66 2.47 -8.59 -17.31
CA GLY A 66 1.23 -7.83 -17.41
C GLY A 66 0.10 -8.48 -16.60
N PRO A 67 0.00 -8.19 -15.29
CA PRO A 67 -1.01 -8.79 -14.44
C PRO A 67 -2.41 -8.23 -14.75
N PRO A 68 -3.50 -8.91 -14.33
CA PRO A 68 -4.86 -8.47 -14.60
C PRO A 68 -5.32 -7.25 -13.77
N TRP A 69 -4.45 -6.72 -12.91
CA TRP A 69 -4.66 -5.52 -12.10
C TRP A 69 -3.67 -4.42 -12.50
N VAL A 70 -4.01 -3.17 -12.17
CA VAL A 70 -3.08 -2.06 -12.31
C VAL A 70 -1.96 -2.21 -11.28
N TRP A 71 -0.73 -2.37 -11.75
CA TRP A 71 0.45 -2.34 -10.88
C TRP A 71 1.04 -0.92 -10.85
N GLN A 72 1.13 -0.35 -9.65
CA GLN A 72 1.63 1.00 -9.42
C GLN A 72 2.89 0.97 -8.55
N ALA A 73 4.02 1.38 -9.12
CA ALA A 73 5.24 1.63 -8.36
C ALA A 73 5.13 2.95 -7.58
N LEU A 74 5.42 2.91 -6.28
CA LEU A 74 5.57 4.10 -5.43
C LEU A 74 6.69 3.87 -4.40
N PRO A 75 7.93 3.62 -4.86
CA PRO A 75 8.99 3.08 -4.00
C PRO A 75 9.44 4.06 -2.93
N MET A 76 9.46 3.59 -1.68
CA MET A 76 10.05 4.28 -0.55
C MET A 76 11.32 3.55 -0.12
N ALA A 77 12.36 4.30 0.27
CA ALA A 77 13.55 3.70 0.89
C ALA A 77 13.15 2.93 2.16
N ASP A 78 13.84 1.84 2.46
CA ASP A 78 13.54 1.09 3.70
C ASP A 78 13.81 1.96 4.93
N PHE A 79 12.88 1.95 5.89
CA PHE A 79 12.78 2.88 7.03
C PHE A 79 12.75 4.39 6.69
N GLY A 80 12.77 4.73 5.40
CA GLY A 80 12.83 6.08 4.88
C GLY A 80 11.55 6.50 4.16
N LEU A 81 11.73 7.44 3.24
CA LEU A 81 10.67 8.13 2.52
C LEU A 81 10.83 7.90 1.01
N HIS A 82 9.84 8.33 0.25
CA HIS A 82 9.97 8.46 -1.19
C HIS A 82 10.97 9.60 -1.51
N ALA A 83 11.88 9.38 -2.47
CA ALA A 83 12.94 10.34 -2.79
C ALA A 83 12.41 11.70 -3.27
N GLN A 84 11.22 11.71 -3.87
CA GLN A 84 10.58 12.91 -4.42
C GLN A 84 9.19 13.12 -3.80
N ALA A 85 9.05 14.16 -2.98
CA ALA A 85 7.81 14.45 -2.25
C ALA A 85 6.60 14.70 -3.17
N LYS A 86 6.82 15.45 -4.26
CA LYS A 86 5.77 15.79 -5.23
C LYS A 86 5.22 14.54 -5.91
N THR A 87 6.10 13.71 -6.49
CA THR A 87 5.74 12.44 -7.13
C THR A 87 5.04 11.49 -6.16
N TYR A 88 5.47 11.45 -4.90
CA TYR A 88 4.80 10.66 -3.89
C TYR A 88 3.36 11.12 -3.66
N ARG A 89 3.14 12.44 -3.50
CA ARG A 89 1.79 13.03 -3.35
C ARG A 89 0.91 12.73 -4.56
N GLU A 90 1.44 12.82 -5.77
CA GLU A 90 0.71 12.48 -6.99
C GLU A 90 0.34 10.98 -7.04
N GLY A 91 1.23 10.10 -6.60
CA GLY A 91 0.97 8.67 -6.46
C GLY A 91 -0.12 8.37 -5.43
N VAL A 92 -0.08 9.00 -4.26
CA VAL A 92 -1.14 8.89 -3.24
C VAL A 92 -2.47 9.44 -3.77
N ALA A 93 -2.46 10.59 -4.45
CA ALA A 93 -3.66 11.15 -5.05
C ALA A 93 -4.27 10.21 -6.11
N THR A 94 -3.43 9.46 -6.83
CA THR A 94 -3.88 8.42 -7.76
C THR A 94 -4.58 7.28 -7.04
N VAL A 95 -4.04 6.83 -5.90
CA VAL A 95 -4.68 5.83 -5.04
C VAL A 95 -6.03 6.32 -4.51
N VAL A 96 -6.09 7.58 -4.05
CA VAL A 96 -7.31 8.19 -3.54
C VAL A 96 -8.41 8.23 -4.62
N ARG A 97 -8.07 8.66 -5.84
CA ARG A 97 -9.03 8.67 -6.96
C ARG A 97 -9.53 7.25 -7.30
N ALA A 98 -8.64 6.27 -7.31
CA ALA A 98 -9.00 4.87 -7.52
C ALA A 98 -10.01 4.38 -6.46
N LEU A 99 -9.73 4.65 -5.17
CA LEU A 99 -10.63 4.29 -4.08
C LEU A 99 -11.99 5.00 -4.19
N GLN A 100 -12.02 6.27 -4.56
CA GLN A 100 -13.27 7.01 -4.79
C GLN A 100 -14.06 6.47 -5.99
N ALA A 101 -13.38 5.90 -6.99
CA ALA A 101 -13.98 5.23 -8.13
C ALA A 101 -14.47 3.80 -7.84
N GLY A 102 -14.33 3.31 -6.60
CA GLY A 102 -14.77 1.98 -6.20
C GLY A 102 -13.73 0.87 -6.37
N GLU A 103 -12.47 1.20 -6.69
CA GLU A 103 -11.41 0.21 -6.85
C GLU A 103 -11.07 -0.52 -5.53
N SER A 104 -10.61 -1.77 -5.66
CA SER A 104 -10.07 -2.57 -4.57
C SER A 104 -8.54 -2.52 -4.63
N VAL A 105 -7.93 -1.76 -3.73
CA VAL A 105 -6.51 -1.39 -3.76
C VAL A 105 -5.74 -2.11 -2.65
N LEU A 106 -4.63 -2.74 -3.01
CA LEU A 106 -3.66 -3.32 -2.06
C LEU A 106 -2.44 -2.41 -1.93
N LEU A 107 -2.08 -2.01 -0.71
CA LEU A 107 -0.78 -1.42 -0.39
C LEU A 107 0.13 -2.49 0.21
N HIS A 108 1.36 -2.58 -0.29
CA HIS A 108 2.37 -3.44 0.32
C HIS A 108 3.76 -2.81 0.34
N CYS A 109 4.55 -3.24 1.31
CA CYS A 109 6.01 -3.12 1.29
C CYS A 109 6.62 -4.52 1.52
N ALA A 110 7.79 -4.64 2.17
CA ALA A 110 8.35 -5.94 2.50
C ALA A 110 7.50 -6.69 3.54
N ALA A 111 7.29 -6.09 4.72
CA ALA A 111 6.52 -6.68 5.82
C ALA A 111 5.07 -6.19 5.91
N GLY A 112 4.71 -5.17 5.12
CA GLY A 112 3.39 -4.55 5.20
C GLY A 112 3.19 -3.65 6.41
N ILE A 113 4.25 -3.20 7.11
CA ILE A 113 4.13 -2.47 8.39
C ILE A 113 4.53 -0.99 8.24
N GLY A 114 5.83 -0.68 8.15
CA GLY A 114 6.37 0.69 8.13
C GLY A 114 5.91 1.54 6.95
N ARG A 115 6.54 1.33 5.79
CA ARG A 115 6.22 2.04 4.52
C ARG A 115 4.73 1.96 4.18
N THR A 116 4.13 0.79 4.40
CA THR A 116 2.69 0.54 4.19
C THR A 116 1.84 1.40 5.11
N GLY A 117 2.13 1.43 6.41
CA GLY A 117 1.43 2.26 7.37
C GLY A 117 1.58 3.75 7.09
N THR A 118 2.78 4.20 6.73
CA THR A 118 3.01 5.60 6.32
C THR A 118 2.15 6.00 5.13
N THR A 119 2.14 5.18 4.08
CA THR A 119 1.35 5.47 2.87
C THR A 119 -0.14 5.40 3.14
N ALA A 120 -0.58 4.41 3.92
CA ALA A 120 -1.97 4.26 4.33
C ALA A 120 -2.47 5.49 5.12
N ALA A 121 -1.66 6.01 6.05
CA ALA A 121 -2.01 7.21 6.80
C ALA A 121 -2.11 8.44 5.87
N CYS A 122 -1.18 8.59 4.91
CA CYS A 122 -1.25 9.65 3.89
C CYS A 122 -2.53 9.56 3.05
N VAL A 123 -2.94 8.35 2.64
CA VAL A 123 -4.20 8.13 1.92
C VAL A 123 -5.41 8.56 2.75
N LEU A 124 -5.49 8.14 4.02
CA LEU A 124 -6.58 8.52 4.91
C LEU A 124 -6.65 10.03 5.15
N LYS A 125 -5.50 10.70 5.30
CA LYS A 125 -5.43 12.16 5.40
C LYS A 125 -5.97 12.85 4.14
N SER A 126 -5.60 12.37 2.95
CA SER A 126 -6.18 12.87 1.69
C SER A 126 -7.68 12.61 1.55
N LEU A 127 -8.23 11.66 2.30
CA LEU A 127 -9.67 11.40 2.40
C LEU A 127 -10.36 12.21 3.51
N GLY A 128 -9.63 13.11 4.20
CA GLY A 128 -10.18 14.07 5.15
C GLY A 128 -9.99 13.72 6.63
N LEU A 129 -9.22 12.67 6.97
CA LEU A 129 -8.91 12.37 8.37
C LEU A 129 -7.80 13.27 8.91
N SER A 130 -7.83 13.52 10.22
CA SER A 130 -6.67 14.09 10.93
C SER A 130 -5.51 13.08 10.97
N SER A 131 -4.29 13.57 11.21
CA SER A 131 -3.11 12.71 11.35
C SER A 131 -3.29 11.68 12.47
N GLU A 132 -3.86 12.08 13.60
CA GLU A 132 -4.09 11.22 14.77
C GLU A 132 -5.09 10.11 14.43
N ALA A 133 -6.22 10.46 13.81
CA ALA A 133 -7.24 9.50 13.41
C ALA A 133 -6.71 8.52 12.36
N ALA A 134 -5.97 9.02 11.37
CA ALA A 134 -5.34 8.20 10.33
C ALA A 134 -4.35 7.19 10.93
N CYS A 135 -3.44 7.66 11.79
CA CYS A 135 -2.46 6.81 12.47
C CYS A 135 -3.13 5.77 13.38
N ALA A 136 -4.18 6.15 14.11
CA ALA A 136 -4.92 5.23 14.97
C ALA A 136 -5.59 4.11 14.16
N GLN A 137 -6.25 4.43 13.04
CA GLN A 137 -6.87 3.43 12.17
C GLN A 137 -5.85 2.48 11.53
N VAL A 138 -4.73 3.03 11.06
CA VAL A 138 -3.65 2.24 10.45
C VAL A 138 -3.03 1.29 11.49
N SER A 139 -2.81 1.77 12.71
CA SER A 139 -2.33 0.95 13.85
C SER A 139 -3.31 -0.17 14.20
N ALA A 140 -4.60 0.13 14.26
CA ALA A 140 -5.65 -0.88 14.49
C ALA A 140 -5.69 -1.93 13.36
N ALA A 141 -5.36 -1.55 12.12
CA ALA A 141 -5.21 -2.47 10.99
C ALA A 141 -3.85 -3.20 10.97
N GLY A 142 -3.03 -3.07 12.03
CA GLY A 142 -1.78 -3.81 12.23
C GLY A 142 -0.60 -3.26 11.43
N SER A 143 -0.59 -1.97 11.09
CA SER A 143 0.53 -1.28 10.44
C SER A 143 0.82 0.03 11.15
N ASN A 144 2.03 0.56 11.07
CA ASN A 144 2.36 1.84 11.70
C ASN A 144 3.64 2.39 11.07
N PRO A 145 3.83 3.73 11.03
CA PRO A 145 5.15 4.28 10.73
C PRO A 145 6.18 3.71 11.73
N GLN A 146 7.36 3.37 11.24
CA GLN A 146 8.44 2.74 12.02
C GLN A 146 9.62 3.69 12.28
N SER A 147 9.58 4.93 11.80
CA SER A 147 10.62 5.94 12.03
C SER A 147 10.04 7.35 12.25
N ALA A 148 10.80 8.20 12.95
CA ALA A 148 10.43 9.61 13.13
C ALA A 148 10.30 10.37 11.80
N LEU A 149 11.11 10.01 10.80
CA LEU A 149 11.00 10.55 9.44
C LEU A 149 9.63 10.22 8.82
N GLN A 150 9.16 9.00 9.01
CA GLN A 150 7.84 8.56 8.53
C GLN A 150 6.71 9.27 9.27
N SER A 151 6.81 9.44 10.59
CA SER A 151 5.83 10.20 11.35
C SER A 151 5.76 11.68 10.90
N GLY A 152 6.90 12.35 10.77
CA GLY A 152 6.95 13.73 10.28
C GLY A 152 6.47 13.88 8.84
N TRP A 153 6.66 12.86 8.00
CA TRP A 153 6.11 12.86 6.64
C TRP A 153 4.58 12.81 6.64
N ILE A 154 3.98 11.99 7.52
CA ILE A 154 2.52 11.96 7.68
C ILE A 154 2.02 13.32 8.12
N GLU A 155 2.65 13.97 9.09
CA GLU A 155 2.25 15.31 9.57
C GLU A 155 2.28 16.34 8.45
N ALA A 156 3.35 16.38 7.66
CA ALA A 156 3.52 17.30 6.55
C ALA A 156 2.64 16.99 5.33
N PHE A 157 2.02 15.81 5.27
CA PHE A 157 1.23 15.35 4.13
C PHE A 157 -0.11 16.05 4.01
#